data_AF-A0A4R9GTW4-F1
#
_entry.id   AF-A0A4R9GTW4-F1
#
_cell.length_a   1.000
_cell.length_b   1.000
_cell.length_c   1.000
_cell.angle_alpha   90.00
_cell.angle_beta   90.00
_cell.angle_gamma   90.00
#
_symmetry.space_group_name_H-M   'P 1'
#
loop_
_entity.id
_entity.type
_entity.pdbx_description
1 polymer ?
#
loop_
_entity_poly.entity_id
_entity_poly.type
_entity_poly.pdbx_seq_one_letter_code
_entity_poly.pdbx_strand_id
1 'polypeptide(L)'
;MILTLFSQDRNRPLLLLRWLVRLVDREIQPVLVLPKGSLGLEEGLKLGKLLSKFSRPNVPILLGFAETLEQAEAFCKEAKKGKFGGASSRSLPVLINATRFRSGKRGSDFSDQLEFSRKDWESSFPITCFLEFGRDSSLLSEASGRTALFETSTFVAEVGPGKVRSLKREGEVSSSDAWTSDVLSSLRLE
;
A
#
# COMPACT_ATOMS: atom_id res chain seq x y z
N MET A 1 -10.94 -1.64 -3.86
CA MET A 1 -10.43 -0.37 -4.44
C MET A 1 -8.91 -0.43 -4.49
N ILE A 2 -8.32 -0.08 -5.64
CA ILE A 2 -6.86 -0.06 -5.82
C ILE A 2 -6.38 1.38 -5.99
N LEU A 3 -5.47 1.76 -5.12
CA LEU A 3 -4.81 3.06 -5.07
C LEU A 3 -3.36 2.90 -5.46
N THR A 4 -2.83 3.84 -6.23
CA THR A 4 -1.39 3.98 -6.42
C THR A 4 -0.94 5.39 -6.10
N LEU A 5 0.05 5.51 -5.21
CA LEU A 5 0.70 6.77 -4.87
C LEU A 5 2.15 6.75 -5.37
N PHE A 6 2.44 7.68 -6.27
CA PHE A 6 3.80 7.97 -6.71
C PHE A 6 4.39 9.08 -5.86
N SER A 7 5.66 8.97 -5.49
CA SER A 7 6.43 10.08 -4.94
C SER A 7 7.81 10.12 -5.57
N GLN A 8 8.22 11.32 -5.99
CA GLN A 8 9.56 11.55 -6.52
C GLN A 8 10.64 11.47 -5.42
N ASP A 9 10.25 11.60 -4.15
CA ASP A 9 11.16 11.58 -3.02
C ASP A 9 11.45 10.13 -2.59
N ARG A 10 12.72 9.71 -2.75
CA ARG A 10 13.23 8.39 -2.32
C ARG A 10 13.18 8.20 -0.80
N ASN A 11 13.15 9.30 -0.05
CA ASN A 11 13.40 9.36 1.38
C ASN A 11 12.20 9.84 2.21
N ARG A 12 10.97 9.89 1.65
CA ARG A 12 9.76 10.29 2.40
C ARG A 12 8.82 9.13 2.72
N PRO A 13 9.10 8.39 3.81
CA PRO A 13 8.09 7.58 4.49
C PRO A 13 7.08 8.44 5.28
N LEU A 14 7.20 9.77 5.32
CA LEU A 14 6.34 10.63 6.16
C LEU A 14 4.84 10.49 5.85
N LEU A 15 4.47 10.30 4.59
CA LEU A 15 3.07 10.10 4.20
C LEU A 15 2.56 8.74 4.65
N LEU A 16 3.37 7.70 4.42
CA LEU A 16 3.12 6.36 4.91
C LEU A 16 2.94 6.38 6.43
N LEU A 17 3.82 7.06 7.17
CA LEU A 17 3.73 7.20 8.62
C LEU A 17 2.46 7.94 9.05
N ARG A 18 2.12 9.07 8.42
CA ARG A 18 0.87 9.81 8.72
C ARG A 18 -0.36 8.95 8.50
N TRP A 19 -0.37 8.15 7.44
CA TRP A 19 -1.45 7.22 7.13
C TRP A 19 -1.57 6.11 8.18
N LEU A 20 -0.45 5.45 8.50
CA LEU A 20 -0.44 4.40 9.52
C LEU A 20 -0.95 4.91 10.86
N VAL A 21 -0.52 6.11 11.27
CA VAL A 21 -0.98 6.76 12.51
C VAL A 21 -2.49 6.99 12.48
N ARG A 22 -3.02 7.63 11.43
CA ARG A 22 -4.45 7.93 11.30
C ARG A 22 -5.32 6.68 11.28
N LEU A 23 -4.83 5.60 10.67
CA LEU A 23 -5.52 4.31 10.64
C LEU A 23 -5.60 3.72 12.05
N VAL A 24 -4.48 3.70 12.77
CA VAL A 24 -4.44 3.22 14.15
C VAL A 24 -5.33 4.04 15.08
N ASP A 25 -5.31 5.38 14.97
CA ASP A 25 -6.16 6.28 15.76
C ASP A 25 -7.67 6.06 15.51
N ARG A 26 -8.03 5.49 14.36
CA ARG A 26 -9.40 5.13 13.98
C ARG A 26 -9.76 3.67 14.27
N GLU A 27 -8.92 2.96 15.01
CA GLU A 27 -9.05 1.54 15.31
C GLU A 27 -9.05 0.65 14.05
N ILE A 28 -8.36 1.09 13.01
CA ILE A 28 -8.17 0.33 11.77
C ILE A 28 -6.75 -0.23 11.77
N GLN A 29 -6.62 -1.54 11.79
CA GLN A 29 -5.33 -2.21 11.73
C GLN A 29 -4.73 -2.07 10.31
N PRO A 30 -3.59 -1.38 10.13
CA PRO A 30 -2.95 -1.31 8.83
C PRO A 30 -1.99 -2.48 8.61
N VAL A 31 -1.89 -2.92 7.35
CA VAL A 31 -0.87 -3.87 6.90
C VAL A 31 0.11 -3.13 5.99
N LEU A 32 1.39 -3.12 6.36
CA LEU A 32 2.46 -2.60 5.54
C LEU A 32 3.30 -3.75 4.99
N VAL A 33 3.38 -3.89 3.67
CA VAL A 33 4.23 -4.85 2.99
C VAL A 33 5.36 -4.13 2.27
N LEU A 34 6.59 -4.52 2.57
CA LEU A 34 7.80 -4.02 1.93
C LEU A 34 8.48 -5.11 1.11
N PRO A 35 9.19 -4.78 0.02
CA PRO A 35 10.01 -5.74 -0.68
C PRO A 35 11.09 -6.30 0.25
N LYS A 36 11.34 -7.60 0.19
CA LYS A 36 12.42 -8.22 0.95
C LYS A 36 13.77 -7.65 0.49
N GLY A 37 14.63 -7.30 1.45
CA GLY A 37 15.90 -6.63 1.17
C GLY A 37 15.78 -5.16 0.74
N SER A 38 14.60 -4.53 0.88
CA SER A 38 14.43 -3.09 0.64
C SER A 38 14.99 -2.21 1.76
N LEU A 39 15.20 -2.76 2.96
CA LEU A 39 15.73 -2.05 4.12
C LEU A 39 17.09 -2.63 4.52
N GLY A 40 18.06 -1.74 4.75
CA GLY A 40 19.27 -2.06 5.50
C GLY A 40 18.96 -2.18 7.00
N LEU A 41 19.96 -2.58 7.79
CA LEU A 41 19.80 -2.77 9.23
C LEU A 41 19.42 -1.47 9.94
N GLU A 42 20.09 -0.36 9.59
CA GLU A 42 19.84 0.94 10.21
C GLU A 42 18.44 1.47 9.87
N GLU A 43 18.03 1.38 8.60
CA GLU A 43 16.69 1.76 8.16
C GLU A 43 15.61 0.88 8.79
N GLY A 44 15.88 -0.42 8.92
CA GLY A 44 15.00 -1.37 9.60
C GLY A 44 14.79 -1.02 11.08
N LEU A 45 15.86 -0.66 11.79
CA LEU A 45 15.77 -0.21 13.19
C LEU A 45 15.01 1.11 13.32
N LYS A 46 15.27 2.08 12.44
CA LYS A 46 14.54 3.35 12.41
C LYS A 46 13.05 3.12 12.15
N LEU A 47 12.71 2.29 11.18
CA LEU A 47 11.33 1.94 10.87
C LEU A 47 10.67 1.22 12.05
N GLY A 48 11.32 0.21 12.63
CA GLY A 48 10.79 -0.53 13.78
C GLY A 48 10.49 0.39 14.98
N LYS A 49 11.42 1.31 15.30
CA LYS A 49 11.23 2.32 16.35
C LYS A 49 10.08 3.28 16.05
N LEU A 50 9.90 3.64 14.77
CA LEU A 50 8.78 4.49 14.36
C LEU A 50 7.46 3.74 14.47
N LEU A 51 7.36 2.54 13.91
CA LEU A 51 6.15 1.73 13.95
C LEU A 51 5.74 1.41 15.39
N SER A 52 6.68 1.09 16.29
CA SER A 52 6.36 0.82 17.70
C SER A 52 5.79 2.03 18.44
N LYS A 53 6.21 3.26 18.07
CA LYS A 53 5.68 4.50 18.65
C LYS A 53 4.19 4.71 18.31
N PHE A 54 3.79 4.27 17.13
CA PHE A 54 2.44 4.52 16.59
C PHE A 54 1.50 3.33 16.78
N SER A 55 2.04 2.11 16.79
CA SER A 55 1.29 0.89 17.04
C SER A 55 0.63 0.91 18.42
N ARG A 56 -0.55 0.29 18.53
CA ARG A 56 -1.28 0.12 19.80
C ARG A 56 -1.48 -1.37 20.05
N PRO A 57 -1.47 -1.84 21.31
CA PRO A 57 -1.67 -3.26 21.62
C PRO A 57 -2.94 -3.86 20.99
N ASN A 58 -4.02 -3.08 20.97
CA ASN A 58 -5.31 -3.51 20.43
C ASN A 58 -5.44 -3.31 18.90
N VAL A 59 -4.55 -2.52 18.30
CA VAL A 59 -4.58 -2.18 16.86
C VAL A 59 -3.13 -2.18 16.35
N PRO A 60 -2.48 -3.35 16.28
CA PRO A 60 -1.06 -3.38 15.97
C PRO A 60 -0.84 -3.16 14.47
N ILE A 61 0.17 -2.34 14.12
CA ILE A 61 0.61 -2.20 12.73
C ILE A 61 1.32 -3.49 12.32
N LEU A 62 0.83 -4.17 11.29
CA LEU A 62 1.45 -5.39 10.78
C LEU A 62 2.49 -5.04 9.72
N LEU A 63 3.73 -5.50 9.90
CA LEU A 63 4.82 -5.35 8.94
C LEU A 63 5.15 -6.69 8.30
N GLY A 64 4.98 -6.78 6.98
CA GLY A 64 5.34 -7.93 6.16
C GLY A 64 6.50 -7.62 5.21
N PHE A 65 7.27 -8.65 4.88
CA PHE A 65 8.29 -8.59 3.84
C PHE A 65 7.97 -9.65 2.78
N ALA A 66 7.95 -9.25 1.51
CA ALA A 66 7.61 -10.13 0.40
C ALA A 66 8.62 -9.97 -0.75
N GLU A 67 8.94 -11.06 -1.44
CA GLU A 67 9.74 -11.03 -2.68
C GLU A 67 8.85 -10.84 -3.92
N THR A 68 7.61 -11.32 -3.89
CA THR A 68 6.66 -11.28 -5.00
C THR A 68 5.28 -10.78 -4.55
N LEU A 69 4.41 -10.43 -5.50
CA LEU A 69 3.07 -9.95 -5.19
C LEU A 69 2.21 -11.07 -4.55
N GLU A 70 2.37 -12.32 -4.97
CA GLU A 70 1.61 -13.44 -4.39
C GLU A 70 2.02 -13.73 -2.94
N GLN A 71 3.30 -13.52 -2.60
CA GLN A 71 3.75 -13.62 -1.21
C GLN A 71 3.12 -12.51 -0.35
N ALA A 72 3.06 -11.28 -0.88
CA ALA A 72 2.39 -10.18 -0.22
C ALA A 72 0.90 -10.49 0.01
N GLU A 73 0.24 -11.06 -1.00
CA GLU A 73 -1.18 -11.45 -0.93
C GLU A 73 -1.43 -12.49 0.15
N ALA A 74 -0.63 -13.56 0.15
CA ALA A 74 -0.73 -14.64 1.11
C ALA A 74 -0.57 -14.12 2.54
N PHE A 75 0.43 -13.26 2.77
CA PHE A 75 0.64 -12.61 4.06
C PHE A 75 -0.60 -11.81 4.50
N CYS A 76 -1.16 -10.98 3.61
CA CYS A 76 -2.33 -10.16 3.93
C CYS A 76 -3.60 -11.01 4.17
N LYS A 77 -3.78 -12.12 3.44
CA LYS A 77 -4.88 -13.08 3.65
C LYS A 77 -4.76 -13.76 5.03
N GLU A 78 -3.57 -14.13 5.46
CA GLU A 78 -3.36 -14.68 6.80
C GLU A 78 -3.53 -13.63 7.91
N ALA A 79 -3.12 -12.38 7.66
CA ALA A 79 -3.39 -11.26 8.56
C ALA A 79 -4.90 -11.03 8.75
N LYS A 80 -5.68 -11.05 7.66
CA LYS A 80 -7.15 -10.94 7.70
C LYS A 80 -7.81 -12.06 8.51
N LYS A 81 -7.22 -13.26 8.56
CA LYS A 81 -7.69 -14.39 9.37
C LYS A 81 -7.31 -14.28 10.86
N GLY A 82 -6.66 -13.19 11.27
CA GLY A 82 -6.29 -12.94 12.67
C GLY A 82 -5.10 -13.76 13.17
N LYS A 83 -4.32 -14.40 12.29
CA LYS A 83 -3.17 -15.25 12.70
C LYS A 83 -2.08 -14.51 13.46
N PHE A 84 -1.99 -13.20 13.31
CA PHE A 84 -0.92 -12.38 13.90
C PHE A 84 -1.38 -11.56 15.12
N GLY A 85 -2.40 -12.04 15.84
CA GLY A 85 -2.78 -11.49 17.15
C GLY A 85 -3.62 -10.21 17.11
N GLY A 86 -4.22 -9.88 15.95
CA GLY A 86 -5.22 -8.82 15.83
C GLY A 86 -6.53 -9.40 15.32
N ALA A 87 -7.58 -9.33 16.12
CA ALA A 87 -8.95 -9.60 15.66
C ALA A 87 -9.54 -8.26 15.17
N SER A 88 -9.04 -7.70 14.07
CA SER A 88 -9.75 -6.56 13.49
C SER A 88 -11.01 -7.09 12.80
N SER A 89 -12.17 -6.79 13.39
CA SER A 89 -13.47 -7.02 12.74
C SER A 89 -13.64 -6.19 11.45
N ARG A 90 -12.76 -5.20 11.25
CA ARG A 90 -12.76 -4.29 10.12
C ARG A 90 -11.70 -4.65 9.09
N SER A 91 -12.08 -4.38 7.85
CA SER A 91 -11.31 -4.64 6.65
C SER A 91 -9.97 -3.90 6.63
N LEU A 92 -8.89 -4.63 6.38
CA LEU A 92 -7.50 -4.14 6.46
C LEU A 92 -7.13 -3.29 5.24
N PRO A 93 -6.78 -1.99 5.39
CA PRO A 93 -6.07 -1.27 4.35
C PRO A 93 -4.66 -1.87 4.21
N VAL A 94 -4.35 -2.32 3.00
CA VAL A 94 -3.03 -2.89 2.67
C VAL A 94 -2.20 -1.84 1.97
N LEU A 95 -1.01 -1.54 2.48
CA LEU A 95 -0.03 -0.65 1.88
C LEU A 95 1.15 -1.48 1.38
N ILE A 96 1.46 -1.37 0.09
CA ILE A 96 2.46 -2.23 -0.56
C ILE A 96 3.47 -1.36 -1.28
N ASN A 97 4.73 -1.43 -0.90
CA ASN A 97 5.79 -0.85 -1.73
C ASN A 97 6.09 -1.82 -2.88
N ALA A 98 5.72 -1.46 -4.11
CA ALA A 98 5.84 -2.32 -5.29
C ALA A 98 7.20 -2.19 -6.00
N THR A 99 8.03 -1.22 -5.63
CA THR A 99 9.21 -0.78 -6.41
C THR A 99 10.30 -1.83 -6.66
N ARG A 100 10.29 -2.96 -5.94
CA ARG A 100 11.33 -4.00 -6.00
C ARG A 100 10.79 -5.43 -5.91
N PHE A 101 9.54 -5.66 -6.29
CA PHE A 101 9.03 -7.03 -6.39
C PHE A 101 9.65 -7.75 -7.58
N ARG A 102 9.95 -9.04 -7.37
CA ARG A 102 10.47 -9.96 -8.38
C ARG A 102 9.32 -10.59 -9.16
N SER A 103 9.67 -11.21 -10.29
CA SER A 103 8.76 -12.09 -11.03
C SER A 103 8.24 -13.21 -10.15
N GLY A 104 6.99 -13.57 -10.38
CA GLY A 104 6.22 -14.52 -9.59
C GLY A 104 6.56 -15.97 -9.93
N LYS A 105 5.75 -16.90 -9.40
CA LYS A 105 5.87 -18.31 -9.77
C LYS A 105 5.47 -18.47 -11.24
N ARG A 106 6.29 -19.18 -12.02
CA ARG A 106 6.18 -19.38 -13.48
C ARG A 106 6.74 -18.25 -14.36
N GLY A 107 7.53 -17.33 -13.80
CA GLY A 107 8.19 -16.29 -14.60
C GLY A 107 7.24 -15.17 -15.08
N SER A 108 6.02 -15.12 -14.52
CA SER A 108 5.11 -14.01 -14.70
C SER A 108 5.76 -12.72 -14.20
N ASP A 109 5.72 -11.68 -15.02
CA ASP A 109 6.22 -10.38 -14.60
C ASP A 109 5.27 -9.73 -13.58
N PHE A 110 5.60 -8.54 -13.09
CA PHE A 110 4.76 -7.86 -12.11
C PHE A 110 3.35 -7.54 -12.65
N SER A 111 3.26 -7.21 -13.94
CA SER A 111 2.00 -6.87 -14.61
C SER A 111 1.08 -8.09 -14.68
N ASP A 112 1.63 -9.22 -15.11
CA ASP A 112 0.92 -10.51 -15.15
C ASP A 112 0.40 -10.91 -13.76
N GLN A 113 1.24 -10.74 -12.73
CA GLN A 113 0.85 -11.02 -11.34
C GLN A 113 -0.30 -10.11 -10.88
N LEU A 114 -0.24 -8.82 -11.20
CA LEU A 114 -1.25 -7.85 -10.80
C LEU A 114 -2.58 -8.15 -11.50
N GLU A 115 -2.57 -8.45 -12.80
CA GLU A 115 -3.78 -8.78 -13.56
C GLU A 115 -4.44 -10.06 -13.05
N PHE A 116 -3.64 -11.12 -12.85
CA PHE A 116 -4.13 -12.40 -12.34
C PHE A 116 -4.68 -12.31 -10.92
N SER A 117 -4.03 -11.52 -10.06
CA SER A 117 -4.43 -11.37 -8.65
C SER A 117 -5.50 -10.30 -8.43
N ARG A 118 -5.78 -9.41 -9.40
CA ARG A 118 -6.66 -8.23 -9.23
C ARG A 118 -8.00 -8.57 -8.61
N LYS A 119 -8.73 -9.55 -9.17
CA LYS A 119 -10.08 -9.91 -8.69
C LYS A 119 -10.05 -10.48 -7.27
N ASP A 120 -9.05 -11.30 -6.97
CA ASP A 120 -8.84 -11.87 -5.64
C ASP A 120 -8.43 -10.78 -4.64
N TRP A 121 -7.66 -9.80 -5.08
CA TRP A 121 -7.21 -8.67 -4.28
C TRP A 121 -8.36 -7.72 -3.94
N GLU A 122 -9.13 -7.31 -4.93
CA GLU A 122 -10.27 -6.41 -4.78
C GLU A 122 -11.39 -7.03 -3.93
N SER A 123 -11.60 -8.35 -4.04
CA SER A 123 -12.56 -9.07 -3.19
C SER A 123 -12.06 -9.32 -1.77
N SER A 124 -10.73 -9.44 -1.58
CA SER A 124 -10.13 -9.71 -0.28
C SER A 124 -9.93 -8.45 0.56
N PHE A 125 -9.63 -7.32 -0.08
CA PHE A 125 -9.24 -6.07 0.60
C PHE A 125 -10.02 -4.87 0.03
N PRO A 126 -10.71 -4.08 0.88
CA PRO A 126 -11.51 -2.94 0.41
C PRO A 126 -10.62 -1.84 -0.17
N ILE A 127 -9.42 -1.65 0.40
CA ILE A 127 -8.42 -0.69 -0.04
C ILE A 127 -7.07 -1.39 -0.08
N THR A 128 -6.43 -1.32 -1.24
CA THR A 128 -5.01 -1.59 -1.39
C THR A 128 -4.34 -0.37 -1.98
N CYS A 129 -3.27 0.08 -1.35
CA CYS A 129 -2.47 1.22 -1.76
C CYS A 129 -1.07 0.76 -2.13
N PHE A 130 -0.77 0.75 -3.43
CA PHE A 130 0.58 0.61 -3.94
C PHE A 130 1.35 1.92 -3.79
N LEU A 131 2.59 1.80 -3.34
CA LEU A 131 3.50 2.90 -3.08
C LEU A 131 4.71 2.76 -3.99
N GLU A 132 4.99 3.80 -4.76
CA GLU A 132 6.22 3.92 -5.52
C GLU A 132 7.01 5.17 -5.12
N PHE A 133 8.19 4.95 -4.55
CA PHE A 133 9.08 6.02 -4.10
C PHE A 133 10.27 6.20 -5.05
N GLY A 134 10.65 7.46 -5.26
CA GLY A 134 11.90 7.83 -5.89
C GLY A 134 11.92 7.91 -7.41
N ARG A 135 10.74 7.96 -8.03
CA ARG A 135 10.58 8.03 -9.49
C ARG A 135 9.44 8.98 -9.85
N ASP A 136 9.63 9.72 -10.94
CA ASP A 136 8.63 10.63 -11.51
C ASP A 136 7.52 9.86 -12.26
N SER A 137 6.31 10.40 -12.19
CA SER A 137 5.14 9.96 -12.96
C SER A 137 5.25 10.24 -14.46
N SER A 138 6.21 11.07 -14.90
CA SER A 138 6.45 11.35 -16.32
C SER A 138 6.85 10.11 -17.16
N LEU A 139 7.38 9.06 -16.53
CA LEU A 139 7.85 7.84 -17.20
C LEU A 139 6.98 6.61 -16.90
N LEU A 140 5.68 6.80 -16.62
CA LEU A 140 4.76 5.71 -16.30
C LEU A 140 4.61 4.71 -17.45
N SER A 141 4.59 5.21 -18.70
CA SER A 141 4.43 4.41 -19.92
C SER A 141 5.65 3.57 -20.31
N GLU A 142 6.82 3.85 -19.73
CA GLU A 142 8.11 3.26 -20.15
C GLU A 142 8.51 2.03 -19.33
N ALA A 143 7.69 1.59 -18.38
CA ALA A 143 7.95 0.38 -17.60
C ALA A 143 6.69 -0.44 -17.40
N SER A 144 6.71 -1.68 -17.88
CA SER A 144 5.54 -2.58 -17.93
C SER A 144 4.78 -2.65 -16.60
N GLY A 145 5.48 -2.84 -15.48
CA GLY A 145 4.85 -2.91 -14.16
C GLY A 145 4.21 -1.59 -13.68
N ARG A 146 4.76 -0.45 -14.08
CA ARG A 146 4.24 0.89 -13.73
C ARG A 146 3.01 1.23 -14.57
N THR A 147 3.05 0.91 -15.86
CA THR A 147 1.88 0.98 -16.74
C THR A 147 0.76 0.12 -16.18
N ALA A 148 1.05 -1.13 -15.79
CA ALA A 148 0.04 -2.02 -15.22
C ALA A 148 -0.56 -1.51 -13.91
N LEU A 149 0.24 -0.93 -12.99
CA LEU A 149 -0.29 -0.27 -11.79
C LEU A 149 -1.21 0.90 -12.15
N PHE A 150 -0.80 1.74 -13.09
CA PHE A 150 -1.59 2.89 -13.52
C PHE A 150 -2.93 2.47 -14.15
N GLU A 151 -2.90 1.47 -15.03
CA GLU A 151 -4.07 0.94 -15.72
C GLU A 151 -5.01 0.21 -14.76
N THR A 152 -4.47 -0.56 -13.82
CA THR A 152 -5.26 -1.37 -12.87
C THR A 152 -5.85 -0.53 -11.73
N SER A 153 -5.18 0.56 -11.34
CA SER A 153 -5.64 1.38 -10.22
C SER A 153 -6.87 2.20 -10.55
N THR A 154 -7.83 2.21 -9.63
CA THR A 154 -9.03 3.04 -9.72
C THR A 154 -8.72 4.50 -9.37
N PHE A 155 -7.70 4.74 -8.55
CA PHE A 155 -7.19 6.10 -8.31
C PHE A 155 -5.66 6.13 -8.25
N VAL A 156 -5.09 7.08 -8.96
CA VAL A 156 -3.65 7.32 -9.01
C VAL A 156 -3.37 8.77 -8.67
N ALA A 157 -2.40 8.98 -7.77
CA ALA A 157 -1.93 10.31 -7.44
C ALA A 157 -0.40 10.35 -7.34
N GLU A 158 0.14 11.53 -7.61
CA GLU A 158 1.52 11.87 -7.34
C GLU A 158 1.59 12.80 -6.13
N VAL A 159 2.46 12.46 -5.18
CA VAL A 159 2.67 13.24 -3.96
C VAL A 159 4.03 13.92 -3.99
N GLY A 160 3.97 15.25 -3.96
CA GLY A 160 5.13 16.13 -3.88
C GLY A 160 5.17 16.90 -2.55
N PRO A 161 6.14 17.81 -2.39
CA PRO A 161 6.22 18.68 -1.22
C PRO A 161 4.97 19.54 -1.08
N GLY A 162 4.13 19.25 -0.07
CA GLY A 162 2.92 20.02 0.24
C GLY A 162 1.80 19.95 -0.80
N LYS A 163 1.87 19.04 -1.77
CA LYS A 163 0.87 18.92 -2.84
C LYS A 163 0.60 17.48 -3.23
N VAL A 164 -0.65 17.17 -3.53
CA VAL A 164 -1.08 15.92 -4.16
C VAL A 164 -1.70 16.26 -5.51
N ARG A 165 -1.17 15.68 -6.59
CA ARG A 165 -1.69 15.79 -7.95
C ARG A 165 -2.41 14.49 -8.29
N SER A 166 -3.72 14.55 -8.54
CA SER A 166 -4.45 13.39 -9.07
C SER A 166 -4.07 13.19 -10.53
N LEU A 167 -3.68 11.96 -10.88
CA LEU A 167 -3.31 11.57 -12.25
C LEU A 167 -4.41 10.75 -12.93
N LYS A 168 -5.14 9.94 -12.15
CA LYS A 168 -6.25 9.11 -12.62
C LYS A 168 -7.29 8.97 -11.51
N ARG A 169 -8.58 9.01 -11.87
CA ARG A 169 -9.70 8.66 -11.01
C ARG A 169 -10.81 8.05 -11.86
N GLU A 170 -11.15 6.80 -11.60
CA GLU A 170 -12.25 6.09 -12.24
C GLU A 170 -13.46 6.03 -11.31
N GLY A 171 -14.62 6.46 -11.83
CA GLY A 171 -15.90 6.44 -11.13
C GLY A 171 -16.00 7.43 -9.95
N GLU A 172 -17.22 7.55 -9.40
CA GLU A 172 -17.36 7.99 -8.02
C GLU A 172 -16.95 6.83 -7.13
N VAL A 173 -16.06 7.09 -6.16
CA VAL A 173 -15.66 6.09 -5.16
C VAL A 173 -16.87 5.86 -4.25
N SER A 174 -17.84 5.07 -4.69
CA SER A 174 -18.90 4.54 -3.84
C SER A 174 -18.28 3.45 -2.98
N SER A 175 -17.46 3.84 -2.01
CA SER A 175 -17.00 2.90 -1.02
C SER A 175 -18.21 2.49 -0.18
N SER A 176 -18.54 1.20 -0.14
CA SER A 176 -19.49 0.65 0.83
C SER A 176 -19.14 1.03 2.26
N ASP A 177 -17.87 1.36 2.50
CA ASP A 177 -17.31 1.64 3.81
C ASP A 177 -16.99 3.14 3.94
N ALA A 178 -17.76 3.86 4.76
CA ALA A 178 -17.66 5.32 4.99
C ALA A 178 -16.24 5.83 5.30
N TRP A 179 -15.38 5.01 5.89
CA TRP A 179 -14.00 5.39 6.21
C TRP A 179 -13.08 5.51 4.98
N THR A 180 -13.40 4.88 3.85
CA THR A 180 -12.56 4.91 2.65
C THR A 180 -12.57 6.29 2.00
N SER A 181 -13.76 6.89 1.84
CA SER A 181 -13.92 8.27 1.37
C SER A 181 -13.21 9.27 2.29
N ASP A 182 -13.25 9.04 3.60
CA ASP A 182 -12.55 9.85 4.59
C ASP A 182 -11.01 9.71 4.53
N VAL A 183 -10.50 8.50 4.33
CA VAL A 183 -9.05 8.28 4.17
C VAL A 183 -8.55 8.96 2.89
N LEU A 184 -9.34 8.90 1.82
CA LEU A 184 -9.05 9.58 0.56
C LEU A 184 -9.20 11.10 0.64
N SER A 185 -10.19 11.62 1.36
CA SER A 185 -10.31 13.06 1.60
C SER A 185 -9.12 13.55 2.43
N SER A 186 -8.59 12.72 3.32
CA SER A 186 -7.38 12.98 4.10
C SER A 186 -6.07 12.92 3.30
N LEU A 187 -6.09 12.46 2.03
CA LEU A 187 -5.00 12.69 1.06
C LEU A 187 -4.87 14.15 0.68
N ARG A 188 -5.93 14.95 0.83
CA ARG A 188 -5.83 16.40 0.68
C ARG A 188 -4.94 16.87 1.83
N LEU A 189 -3.67 17.11 1.48
CA LEU A 189 -2.63 17.62 2.34
C LEU A 189 -2.93 19.10 2.65
N GLU A 190 -3.95 19.36 3.45
CA GLU A 190 -3.94 20.52 4.34
C GLU A 190 -3.00 20.24 5.51
#